data_AF-J3IU32-F1
#
_entry.id   AF-J3IU32-F1
#
_cell.length_a   1.000
_cell.length_b   1.000
_cell.length_c   1.000
_cell.angle_alpha   90.00
_cell.angle_beta   90.00
_cell.angle_gamma   90.00
#
_symmetry.space_group_name_H-M   'P 1'
#
loop_
_entity.id
_entity.type
_entity.pdbx_description
1 polymer ?
#
loop_
_entity_poly.entity_id
_entity_poly.type
_entity_poly.pdbx_seq_one_letter_code
_entity_poly.pdbx_strand_id
1 'polypeptide(L)'
;MSDFFQSNTDIIQRRWPLVAARLLAEDPSPLQADLVEGLGSTLSINGIQLTSRHDRTREAQVQAASLPDDSLVLHVYGTGLGDLQLQLLQRPQLKQLHVHLLNGAVFALVLQLLDQQPWLNDPRIELHYAGDLAEICLPFFALPAELVLADDYNAKIRDRLISETHLTFNNREFDPQAADIVERLQASHALLQGDGDVAALFGSQPGRGVFVIATGPSLELHFERLQAIRAQAERPLFICVDTAYRPLLDHGIRPDIVVTIDQRISARHLPAANTAAITLVYMPMVDPQMLKDWQGPRHAAYSASPIYQTIRQQLPRGELYVGGSVIHPAVDLAVKMGAAQITLFGADFAFPGDKTHAGWGDGDLGPQLIAAKHWVLDGHGQRIKTQLNFRSYLCELERYIAGHPQVRFYNTSRAGAMIAGTTFHPEIAV
;
A
#
# COMPACT_ATOMS: atom_id res chain seq x y z
N MET A 1 9.68 35.85 -17.92
CA MET A 1 10.40 34.88 -17.07
C MET A 1 10.99 35.69 -15.94
N SER A 2 10.68 35.38 -14.66
CA SER A 2 11.17 36.20 -13.54
C SER A 2 12.69 36.02 -13.36
N ASP A 3 13.36 37.04 -12.82
CA ASP A 3 14.81 36.98 -12.53
C ASP A 3 15.16 35.82 -11.60
N PHE A 4 14.26 35.48 -10.66
CA PHE A 4 14.39 34.30 -9.81
C PHE A 4 14.32 32.99 -10.59
N PHE A 5 13.40 32.86 -11.55
CA PHE A 5 13.27 31.61 -12.31
C PHE A 5 14.54 31.28 -13.07
N GLN A 6 15.12 32.26 -13.78
CA GLN A 6 16.35 32.05 -14.52
C GLN A 6 17.49 31.68 -13.56
N SER A 7 17.67 32.45 -12.50
CA SER A 7 18.76 32.26 -11.53
C SER A 7 18.69 30.90 -10.80
N ASN A 8 17.49 30.43 -10.49
CA ASN A 8 17.25 29.12 -9.89
C ASN A 8 17.49 27.98 -10.90
N THR A 9 16.90 28.09 -12.09
CA THR A 9 16.98 27.03 -13.11
C THR A 9 18.39 26.87 -13.68
N ASP A 10 19.20 27.93 -13.76
CA ASP A 10 20.62 27.86 -14.14
C ASP A 10 21.41 26.93 -13.20
N ILE A 11 21.16 27.02 -11.88
CA ILE A 11 21.80 26.14 -10.90
C ILE A 11 21.36 24.69 -11.10
N ILE A 12 20.06 24.47 -11.27
CA ILE A 12 19.49 23.12 -11.44
C ILE A 12 19.99 22.52 -12.75
N GLN A 13 20.05 23.27 -13.84
CA GLN A 13 20.57 22.80 -15.13
C GLN A 13 22.05 22.43 -15.05
N ARG A 14 22.84 23.22 -14.32
CA ARG A 14 24.27 22.94 -14.12
C ARG A 14 24.52 21.71 -13.24
N ARG A 15 23.73 21.52 -12.17
CA ARG A 15 23.96 20.44 -11.18
C ARG A 15 23.19 19.15 -11.48
N TRP A 16 21.96 19.26 -11.95
CA TRP A 16 21.02 18.17 -12.18
C TRP A 16 20.31 18.31 -13.53
N PRO A 17 21.03 18.13 -14.66
CA PRO A 17 20.51 18.40 -16.00
C PRO A 17 19.25 17.58 -16.35
N LEU A 18 19.13 16.35 -15.85
CA LEU A 18 17.93 15.53 -16.06
C LEU A 18 16.70 16.08 -15.32
N VAL A 19 16.90 16.57 -14.08
CA VAL A 19 15.84 17.25 -13.33
C VAL A 19 15.43 18.53 -14.03
N ALA A 20 16.40 19.34 -14.48
CA ALA A 20 16.13 20.57 -15.21
C ALA A 20 15.34 20.32 -16.50
N ALA A 21 15.74 19.33 -17.31
CA ALA A 21 15.08 19.01 -18.57
C ALA A 21 13.60 18.71 -18.38
N ARG A 22 13.26 17.98 -17.32
CA ARG A 22 11.87 17.70 -16.97
C ARG A 22 11.16 18.91 -16.38
N LEU A 23 11.79 19.59 -15.41
CA LEU A 23 11.19 20.72 -14.71
C LEU A 23 10.84 21.88 -15.67
N LEU A 24 11.67 22.10 -16.68
CA LEU A 24 11.43 23.11 -17.73
C LEU A 24 10.28 22.74 -18.69
N ALA A 25 9.84 21.48 -18.70
CA ALA A 25 8.69 21.03 -19.47
C ALA A 25 7.37 21.07 -18.68
N GLU A 26 7.44 21.34 -17.36
CA GLU A 26 6.25 21.45 -16.51
C GLU A 26 5.50 22.76 -16.80
N ASP A 27 4.16 22.70 -16.82
CA ASP A 27 3.30 23.87 -16.94
C ASP A 27 2.62 24.17 -15.59
N PRO A 28 3.04 25.23 -14.87
CA PRO A 28 2.40 25.61 -13.62
C PRO A 28 1.11 26.40 -13.79
N SER A 29 0.73 26.80 -15.02
CA SER A 29 -0.44 27.65 -15.26
C SER A 29 -1.79 27.10 -14.77
N PRO A 30 -2.03 25.78 -14.71
CA PRO A 30 -3.27 25.24 -14.16
C PRO A 30 -3.36 25.28 -12.63
N LEU A 31 -2.26 25.58 -11.92
CA LEU A 31 -2.25 25.64 -10.47
C LEU A 31 -2.90 26.93 -9.98
N GLN A 32 -3.93 26.81 -9.13
CA GLN A 32 -4.47 27.95 -8.43
C GLN A 32 -3.54 28.32 -7.28
N ALA A 33 -2.77 29.39 -7.45
CA ALA A 33 -1.78 29.84 -6.48
C ALA A 33 -2.20 31.16 -5.82
N ASP A 34 -2.32 31.13 -4.50
CA ASP A 34 -2.72 32.28 -3.68
C ASP A 34 -1.65 32.58 -2.62
N LEU A 35 -1.33 33.85 -2.41
CA LEU A 35 -0.57 34.28 -1.23
C LEU A 35 -1.51 34.26 -0.03
N VAL A 36 -1.16 33.50 1.00
CA VAL A 36 -1.93 33.44 2.25
C VAL A 36 -1.13 34.09 3.36
N GLU A 37 -1.73 35.10 3.99
CA GLU A 37 -1.12 35.88 5.05
C GLU A 37 -1.63 35.48 6.45
N GLY A 38 -0.74 35.60 7.43
CA GLY A 38 -0.99 35.42 8.85
C GLY A 38 -0.08 36.37 9.64
N LEU A 39 0.77 35.82 10.51
CA LEU A 39 1.87 36.59 11.10
C LEU A 39 3.08 36.68 10.15
N GLY A 40 3.17 35.73 9.21
CA GLY A 40 4.03 35.80 8.04
C GLY A 40 3.19 35.56 6.79
N SER A 41 3.75 34.86 5.80
CA SER A 41 3.03 34.46 4.60
C SER A 41 3.52 33.12 4.06
N THR A 42 2.65 32.45 3.32
CA THR A 42 2.95 31.21 2.60
C THR A 42 2.26 31.24 1.24
N LEU A 43 2.72 30.39 0.34
CA LEU A 43 1.98 30.02 -0.86
C LEU A 43 0.92 28.97 -0.52
N SER A 44 -0.27 29.13 -1.07
CA SER A 44 -1.33 28.13 -1.10
C SER A 44 -1.55 27.67 -2.53
N ILE A 45 -1.50 26.37 -2.77
CA ILE A 45 -1.75 25.78 -4.09
C ILE A 45 -3.02 24.93 -4.00
N ASN A 46 -4.02 25.25 -4.82
CA ASN A 46 -5.32 24.56 -4.85
C ASN A 46 -5.95 24.46 -3.44
N GLY A 47 -5.82 25.52 -2.64
CA GLY A 47 -6.30 25.59 -1.26
C GLY A 47 -5.43 24.91 -0.20
N ILE A 48 -4.25 24.37 -0.57
CA ILE A 48 -3.30 23.73 0.34
C ILE A 48 -2.10 24.65 0.60
N GLN A 49 -1.92 25.09 1.85
CA GLN A 49 -0.76 25.87 2.26
C GLN A 49 0.52 25.01 2.24
N LEU A 50 1.56 25.46 1.54
CA LEU A 50 2.83 24.73 1.45
C LEU A 50 3.64 24.75 2.76
N THR A 51 3.50 25.82 3.54
CA THR A 51 4.15 26.05 4.84
C THR A 51 3.23 26.85 5.75
N SER A 52 3.60 27.06 7.00
CA SER A 52 2.87 27.86 7.98
C SER A 52 2.78 29.32 7.56
N ARG A 53 1.55 29.85 7.42
CA ARG A 53 1.31 31.29 7.24
C ARG A 53 1.66 32.15 8.48
N HIS A 54 1.95 31.53 9.62
CA HIS A 54 2.26 32.24 10.85
C HIS A 54 3.76 32.31 11.12
N ASP A 55 4.48 31.19 10.94
CA ASP A 55 5.92 31.12 11.20
C ASP A 55 6.53 29.91 10.47
N ARG A 56 7.11 30.17 9.30
CA ARG A 56 7.74 29.16 8.43
C ARG A 56 9.02 28.59 9.05
N THR A 57 9.81 29.45 9.70
CA THR A 57 11.06 29.06 10.35
C THR A 57 10.78 28.13 11.52
N ARG A 58 9.79 28.45 12.35
CA ARG A 58 9.41 27.60 13.49
C ARG A 58 8.87 26.26 13.04
N GLU A 59 8.05 26.23 11.98
CA GLU A 59 7.58 24.99 11.38
C GLU A 59 8.76 24.12 10.92
N ALA A 60 9.69 24.68 10.13
CA ALA A 60 10.87 23.97 9.65
C ALA A 60 11.73 23.41 10.79
N GLN A 61 11.87 24.16 11.90
CA GLN A 61 12.56 23.67 13.11
C GLN A 61 11.86 22.46 13.75
N VAL A 62 10.53 22.49 13.85
CA VAL A 62 9.75 21.37 14.41
C VAL A 62 9.87 20.14 13.51
N GLN A 63 9.78 20.33 12.18
CA GLN A 63 9.97 19.25 11.20
C GLN A 63 11.37 18.66 11.29
N ALA A 64 12.42 19.49 11.31
CA ALA A 64 13.80 19.04 11.46
C ALA A 64 14.01 18.26 12.77
N ALA A 65 13.46 18.73 13.88
CA ALA A 65 13.58 18.09 15.19
C ALA A 65 12.94 16.69 15.27
N SER A 66 12.08 16.32 14.33
CA SER A 66 11.53 14.96 14.23
C SER A 66 12.52 13.93 13.65
N LEU A 67 13.63 14.38 13.07
CA LEU A 67 14.66 13.54 12.45
C LEU A 67 15.86 13.37 13.37
N PRO A 68 16.54 12.19 13.38
CA PRO A 68 17.73 11.97 14.21
C PRO A 68 18.84 12.99 13.92
N ASP A 69 19.40 13.60 14.96
CA ASP A 69 20.37 14.70 14.85
C ASP A 69 21.74 14.27 14.32
N ASP A 70 22.08 12.99 14.46
CA ASP A 70 23.34 12.37 14.04
C ASP A 70 23.30 11.77 12.62
N SER A 71 22.19 11.98 11.90
CA SER A 71 22.03 11.50 10.53
C SER A 71 23.03 12.18 9.59
N LEU A 72 23.96 11.40 9.04
CA LEU A 72 24.92 11.88 8.04
C LEU A 72 24.26 12.13 6.67
N VAL A 73 23.20 11.40 6.37
CA VAL A 73 22.41 11.51 5.13
C VAL A 73 20.94 11.63 5.52
N LEU A 74 20.23 12.58 4.91
CA LEU A 74 18.81 12.80 5.11
C LEU A 74 18.07 12.90 3.78
N HIS A 75 16.80 12.48 3.78
CA HIS A 75 15.91 12.58 2.62
C HIS A 75 14.72 13.47 2.96
N VAL A 76 14.42 14.44 2.11
CA VAL A 76 13.24 15.29 2.23
C VAL A 76 12.38 15.09 1.00
N TYR A 77 11.15 14.65 1.20
CA TYR A 77 10.17 14.48 0.13
C TYR A 77 9.27 15.72 0.07
N GLY A 78 9.42 16.46 -1.02
CA GLY A 78 8.85 17.79 -1.23
C GLY A 78 9.86 18.91 -0.99
N THR A 79 9.56 20.07 -1.56
CA THR A 79 10.39 21.29 -1.49
C THR A 79 9.85 22.34 -0.53
N GLY A 80 8.54 22.39 -0.34
CA GLY A 80 7.87 23.48 0.38
C GLY A 80 8.28 24.80 -0.24
N LEU A 81 8.74 25.72 0.60
CA LEU A 81 9.33 26.99 0.14
C LEU A 81 10.85 27.08 0.42
N GLY A 82 11.50 25.95 0.70
CA GLY A 82 12.94 25.85 0.98
C GLY A 82 13.34 25.92 2.47
N ASP A 83 12.39 26.18 3.37
CA ASP A 83 12.68 26.44 4.79
C ASP A 83 13.28 25.23 5.52
N LEU A 84 12.75 24.03 5.28
CA LEU A 84 13.25 22.80 5.91
C LEU A 84 14.66 22.47 5.45
N GLN A 85 14.96 22.67 4.17
CA GLN A 85 16.28 22.44 3.58
C GLN A 85 17.31 23.35 4.26
N LEU A 86 17.01 24.65 4.36
CA LEU A 86 17.86 25.61 5.06
C LEU A 86 18.08 25.24 6.52
N GLN A 87 17.03 24.80 7.22
CA GLN A 87 17.13 24.39 8.61
C GLN A 87 17.98 23.12 8.79
N LEU A 88 17.84 22.12 7.92
CA LEU A 88 18.62 20.88 7.98
C LEU A 88 20.08 21.09 7.60
N LEU A 89 20.37 21.99 6.66
CA LEU A 89 21.74 22.34 6.27
C LEU A 89 22.55 23.01 7.39
N GLN A 90 21.90 23.52 8.44
CA GLN A 90 22.59 24.01 9.64
C GLN A 90 23.16 22.89 10.52
N ARG A 91 22.78 21.62 10.29
CA ARG A 91 23.28 20.49 11.09
C ARG A 91 24.75 20.22 10.76
N PRO A 92 25.66 20.20 11.77
CA PRO A 92 27.09 20.09 11.53
C PRO A 92 27.53 18.71 11.05
N GLN A 93 26.76 17.66 11.36
CA GLN A 93 27.08 16.27 10.99
C GLN A 93 26.53 15.88 9.61
N LEU A 94 25.61 16.67 9.06
CA LEU A 94 24.97 16.38 7.78
C LEU A 94 26.00 16.47 6.64
N LYS A 95 26.21 15.34 5.95
CA LYS A 95 27.08 15.22 4.78
C LYS A 95 26.32 15.35 3.47
N GLN A 96 25.10 14.82 3.41
CA GLN A 96 24.25 14.87 2.22
C GLN A 96 22.78 15.05 2.58
N LEU A 97 22.07 15.88 1.84
CA LEU A 97 20.63 16.06 1.92
C LEU A 97 20.02 15.85 0.53
N HIS A 98 19.28 14.76 0.39
CA HIS A 98 18.54 14.47 -0.84
C HIS A 98 17.15 15.10 -0.77
N VAL A 99 16.81 15.94 -1.75
CA VAL A 99 15.50 16.54 -1.91
C VAL A 99 14.79 15.88 -3.08
N HIS A 100 13.61 15.32 -2.82
CA HIS A 100 12.83 14.54 -3.79
C HIS A 100 11.56 15.31 -4.16
N LEU A 101 11.46 15.76 -5.41
CA LEU A 101 10.29 16.48 -5.92
C LEU A 101 9.09 15.54 -5.96
N LEU A 102 7.98 15.95 -5.35
CA LEU A 102 6.69 15.25 -5.40
C LEU A 102 5.74 15.85 -6.44
N ASN A 103 5.95 17.11 -6.83
CA ASN A 103 5.20 17.75 -7.90
C ASN A 103 6.09 18.75 -8.65
N GLY A 104 6.37 18.45 -9.93
CA GLY A 104 7.22 19.29 -10.78
C GLY A 104 6.66 20.68 -11.01
N ALA A 105 5.37 20.79 -11.34
CA ALA A 105 4.69 22.07 -11.59
C ALA A 105 4.65 22.97 -10.35
N VAL A 106 4.42 22.41 -9.16
CA VAL A 106 4.47 23.17 -7.90
C VAL A 106 5.87 23.72 -7.67
N PHE A 107 6.91 22.90 -7.84
CA PHE A 107 8.28 23.37 -7.64
C PHE A 107 8.67 24.41 -8.70
N ALA A 108 8.29 24.22 -9.97
CA ALA A 108 8.52 25.19 -11.04
C ALA A 108 7.90 26.55 -10.70
N LEU A 109 6.69 26.58 -10.14
CA LEU A 109 6.06 27.81 -9.65
C LEU A 109 6.84 28.44 -8.50
N VAL A 110 7.28 27.65 -7.51
CA VAL A 110 8.11 28.15 -6.39
C VAL A 110 9.39 28.81 -6.92
N LEU A 111 10.05 28.20 -7.92
CA LEU A 111 11.24 28.78 -8.55
C LEU A 111 10.96 30.12 -9.27
N GLN A 112 9.74 30.34 -9.74
CA GLN A 112 9.34 31.61 -10.37
C GLN A 112 9.11 32.72 -9.35
N LEU A 113 8.65 32.36 -8.15
CA LEU A 113 8.19 33.31 -7.14
C LEU A 113 9.25 33.63 -6.08
N LEU A 114 10.17 32.71 -5.79
CA LEU A 114 11.10 32.81 -4.68
C LEU A 114 12.53 32.53 -5.11
N ASP A 115 13.46 33.23 -4.47
CA ASP A 115 14.87 32.85 -4.49
C ASP A 115 15.05 31.51 -3.74
N GLN A 116 15.56 30.50 -4.43
CA GLN A 116 15.89 29.18 -3.87
C GLN A 116 17.40 28.90 -3.94
N GLN A 117 18.20 29.86 -4.44
CA GLN A 117 19.64 29.76 -4.55
C GLN A 117 20.35 29.43 -3.22
N PRO A 118 19.91 29.92 -2.04
CA PRO A 118 20.61 29.66 -0.77
C PRO A 118 20.80 28.19 -0.43
N TRP A 119 19.80 27.34 -0.69
CA TRP A 119 19.94 25.90 -0.49
C TRP A 119 20.35 25.18 -1.78
N LEU A 120 19.85 25.60 -2.96
CA LEU A 120 20.20 24.97 -4.24
C LEU A 120 21.70 25.03 -4.56
N ASN A 121 22.45 26.00 -4.04
CA ASN A 121 23.90 26.07 -4.22
C ASN A 121 24.71 25.26 -3.20
N ASP A 122 24.10 24.79 -2.10
CA ASP A 122 24.85 24.07 -1.08
C ASP A 122 25.36 22.73 -1.66
N PRO A 123 26.68 22.45 -1.59
CA PRO A 123 27.27 21.27 -2.20
C PRO A 123 26.75 19.94 -1.62
N ARG A 124 26.11 19.98 -0.44
CA ARG A 124 25.52 18.80 0.22
C ARG A 124 24.12 18.45 -0.30
N ILE A 125 23.52 19.26 -1.17
CA ILE A 125 22.23 18.94 -1.76
C ILE A 125 22.40 17.97 -2.93
N GLU A 126 21.54 16.96 -3.01
CA GLU A 126 21.16 16.31 -4.28
C GLU A 126 19.66 16.51 -4.54
N LEU A 127 19.28 16.69 -5.80
CA LEU A 127 17.89 16.90 -6.21
C LEU A 127 17.44 15.79 -7.16
N HIS A 128 16.25 15.23 -6.93
CA HIS A 128 15.69 14.13 -7.71
C HIS A 128 14.18 14.29 -7.85
N TYR A 129 13.56 13.66 -8.87
CA TYR A 129 12.13 13.38 -8.79
C TYR A 129 11.92 12.13 -7.93
N ALA A 130 10.93 12.15 -7.05
CA ALA A 130 10.67 11.02 -6.17
C ALA A 130 10.37 9.75 -6.98
N GLY A 131 9.55 9.86 -8.02
CA GLY A 131 9.11 8.74 -8.86
C GLY A 131 10.22 8.02 -9.64
N ASP A 132 11.43 8.59 -9.73
CA ASP A 132 12.61 7.88 -10.27
C ASP A 132 13.05 6.74 -9.33
N LEU A 133 12.67 6.79 -8.05
CA LEU A 133 13.03 5.79 -7.06
C LEU A 133 12.15 4.53 -7.17
N ALA A 134 12.76 3.39 -6.89
CA ALA A 134 12.04 2.15 -6.69
C ALA A 134 11.30 2.14 -5.34
N GLU A 135 11.93 2.68 -4.28
CA GLU A 135 11.46 2.66 -2.90
C GLU A 135 11.83 3.98 -2.18
N ILE A 136 11.15 4.28 -1.07
CA ILE A 136 11.53 5.38 -0.17
C ILE A 136 12.89 5.15 0.49
N CYS A 137 13.56 6.21 0.90
CA CYS A 137 14.84 6.17 1.59
C CYS A 137 14.70 6.73 3.01
N LEU A 138 15.34 6.08 3.99
CA LEU A 138 15.33 6.47 5.39
C LEU A 138 16.73 7.01 5.81
N PRO A 139 16.81 7.90 6.80
CA PRO A 139 15.70 8.59 7.46
C PRO A 139 15.14 9.71 6.56
N PHE A 140 13.82 9.93 6.61
CA PHE A 140 13.17 10.97 5.82
C PHE A 140 12.19 11.84 6.60
N PHE A 141 11.95 13.04 6.08
CA PHE A 141 10.75 13.82 6.34
C PHE A 141 9.97 14.02 5.03
N ALA A 142 8.65 13.84 5.07
CA ALA A 142 7.78 14.08 3.93
C ALA A 142 6.86 15.26 4.23
N LEU A 143 6.90 16.30 3.40
CA LEU A 143 6.12 17.51 3.60
C LEU A 143 4.63 17.20 3.43
N PRO A 144 3.78 17.43 4.46
CA PRO A 144 2.36 17.06 4.40
C PRO A 144 1.61 17.67 3.23
N ALA A 145 1.89 18.94 2.92
CA ALA A 145 1.27 19.65 1.79
C ALA A 145 1.58 18.97 0.45
N GLU A 146 2.83 18.56 0.23
CA GLU A 146 3.24 17.93 -1.02
C GLU A 146 2.87 16.45 -1.13
N LEU A 147 2.58 15.77 -0.01
CA LEU A 147 1.91 14.47 -0.06
C LEU A 147 0.48 14.57 -0.63
N VAL A 148 -0.21 15.68 -0.37
CA VAL A 148 -1.54 15.96 -0.93
C VAL A 148 -1.44 16.42 -2.39
N LEU A 149 -0.45 17.26 -2.69
CA LEU A 149 -0.26 17.86 -4.01
C LEU A 149 0.55 17.00 -4.99
N ALA A 150 1.02 15.81 -4.60
CA ALA A 150 1.87 15.00 -5.47
C ALA A 150 1.24 14.76 -6.85
N ASP A 151 2.06 14.82 -7.89
CA ASP A 151 1.65 14.53 -9.26
C ASP A 151 1.54 13.03 -9.53
N ASP A 152 1.07 12.67 -10.72
CA ASP A 152 0.83 11.27 -11.12
C ASP A 152 2.12 10.46 -11.18
N TYR A 153 3.20 11.09 -11.61
CA TYR A 153 4.49 10.42 -11.72
C TYR A 153 5.07 10.03 -10.36
N ASN A 154 4.88 10.89 -9.36
CA ASN A 154 5.38 10.67 -8.00
C ASN A 154 4.40 9.89 -7.11
N ALA A 155 3.22 9.52 -7.63
CA ALA A 155 2.13 8.88 -6.88
C ALA A 155 2.57 7.62 -6.11
N LYS A 156 3.35 6.75 -6.74
CA LYS A 156 3.87 5.51 -6.13
C LYS A 156 4.67 5.78 -4.86
N ILE A 157 5.58 6.76 -4.92
CA ILE A 157 6.43 7.10 -3.78
C ILE A 157 5.63 7.83 -2.71
N ARG A 158 4.71 8.72 -3.09
CA ARG A 158 3.74 9.31 -2.16
C ARG A 158 2.99 8.23 -1.38
N ASP A 159 2.54 7.16 -2.03
CA ASP A 159 1.83 6.04 -1.39
C ASP A 159 2.70 5.32 -0.36
N ARG A 160 3.96 5.04 -0.71
CA ARG A 160 4.94 4.43 0.20
C ARG A 160 5.26 5.31 1.40
N LEU A 161 5.45 6.62 1.19
CA LEU A 161 5.66 7.59 2.27
C LEU A 161 4.48 7.61 3.23
N ILE A 162 3.26 7.64 2.71
CA ILE A 162 2.04 7.63 3.52
C ILE A 162 1.89 6.29 4.27
N SER A 163 2.20 5.16 3.64
CA SER A 163 2.19 3.86 4.32
C SER A 163 3.16 3.84 5.51
N GLU A 164 4.38 4.37 5.30
CA GLU A 164 5.43 4.39 6.32
C GLU A 164 5.10 5.32 7.49
N THR A 165 4.63 6.55 7.21
CA THR A 165 4.29 7.51 8.27
C THR A 165 3.14 7.06 9.16
N HIS A 166 2.23 6.23 8.63
CA HIS A 166 1.09 5.70 9.37
C HIS A 166 1.35 4.35 10.05
N LEU A 167 2.50 3.71 9.81
CA LEU A 167 2.78 2.33 10.26
C LEU A 167 2.62 2.15 11.78
N THR A 168 3.25 3.03 12.57
CA THR A 168 3.19 2.98 14.03
C THR A 168 1.76 3.13 14.56
N PHE A 169 0.98 4.05 13.96
CA PHE A 169 -0.41 4.27 14.33
C PHE A 169 -1.29 3.06 13.98
N ASN A 170 -1.11 2.49 12.80
CA ASN A 170 -1.87 1.33 12.34
C ASN A 170 -1.61 0.09 13.21
N ASN A 171 -0.40 -0.05 13.74
CA ASN A 171 -0.01 -1.21 14.56
C ASN A 171 -0.39 -1.10 16.04
N ARG A 172 -0.94 0.04 16.50
CA ARG A 172 -1.28 0.26 17.91
C ARG A 172 -2.32 -0.72 18.48
N GLU A 173 -3.21 -1.23 17.62
CA GLU A 173 -4.27 -2.16 18.02
C GLU A 173 -3.78 -3.61 18.12
N PHE A 174 -2.53 -3.89 17.74
CA PHE A 174 -1.92 -5.23 17.78
C PHE A 174 -0.88 -5.34 18.90
N ASP A 175 -1.25 -4.87 20.10
CA ASP A 175 -0.42 -5.02 21.30
C ASP A 175 -0.47 -6.48 21.81
N PRO A 176 0.66 -7.22 21.86
CA PRO A 176 0.68 -8.60 22.35
C PRO A 176 0.20 -8.74 23.81
N GLN A 177 0.12 -7.66 24.58
CA GLN A 177 -0.35 -7.66 25.96
C GLN A 177 -1.83 -7.28 26.12
N ALA A 178 -2.52 -6.89 25.04
CA ALA A 178 -3.93 -6.54 25.11
C ALA A 178 -4.77 -7.75 25.55
N ALA A 179 -5.70 -7.52 26.49
CA ALA A 179 -6.46 -8.60 27.12
C ALA A 179 -7.31 -9.40 26.13
N ASP A 180 -7.92 -8.73 25.16
CA ASP A 180 -8.72 -9.32 24.10
C ASP A 180 -7.89 -10.19 23.15
N ILE A 181 -6.65 -9.78 22.83
CA ILE A 181 -5.70 -10.58 22.05
C ILE A 181 -5.31 -11.84 22.82
N VAL A 182 -4.92 -11.70 24.09
CA VAL A 182 -4.53 -12.85 24.93
C VAL A 182 -5.69 -13.83 25.08
N GLU A 183 -6.89 -13.34 25.38
CA GLU A 183 -8.10 -14.17 25.53
C GLU A 183 -8.44 -14.91 24.22
N ARG A 184 -8.38 -14.20 23.08
CA ARG A 184 -8.64 -14.80 21.75
C ARG A 184 -7.66 -15.94 21.46
N LEU A 185 -6.36 -15.71 21.68
CA LEU A 185 -5.33 -16.73 21.45
C LEU A 185 -5.48 -17.93 22.38
N GLN A 186 -5.83 -17.72 23.65
CA GLN A 186 -6.13 -18.79 24.60
C GLN A 186 -7.36 -19.61 24.16
N ALA A 187 -8.42 -18.95 23.71
CA ALA A 187 -9.63 -19.62 23.23
C ALA A 187 -9.38 -20.46 21.95
N SER A 188 -8.43 -20.03 21.11
CA SER A 188 -7.99 -20.75 19.91
C SER A 188 -6.99 -21.89 20.19
N HIS A 189 -6.42 -21.98 21.40
CA HIS A 189 -5.30 -22.89 21.69
C HIS A 189 -5.62 -24.37 21.45
N ALA A 190 -6.78 -24.85 21.91
CA ALA A 190 -7.18 -26.25 21.73
C ALA A 190 -7.41 -26.60 20.24
N LEU A 191 -7.91 -25.66 19.45
CA LEU A 191 -8.07 -25.83 18.00
C LEU A 191 -6.70 -25.90 17.33
N LEU A 192 -5.77 -25.02 17.68
CA LEU A 192 -4.41 -25.02 17.14
C LEU A 192 -3.66 -26.34 17.38
N GLN A 193 -3.91 -26.99 18.53
CA GLN A 193 -3.31 -28.30 18.83
C GLN A 193 -3.89 -29.43 17.96
N GLY A 194 -5.18 -29.36 17.62
CA GLY A 194 -5.86 -30.38 16.82
C GLY A 194 -5.77 -30.17 15.31
N ASP A 195 -5.59 -28.93 14.87
CA ASP A 195 -5.58 -28.54 13.46
C ASP A 195 -4.20 -28.73 12.81
N GLY A 196 -4.21 -28.85 11.47
CA GLY A 196 -2.99 -29.05 10.68
C GLY A 196 -2.07 -27.83 10.70
N ASP A 197 -0.81 -28.06 10.35
CA ASP A 197 0.13 -26.97 10.08
C ASP A 197 0.01 -26.51 8.62
N VAL A 198 -0.05 -25.20 8.37
CA VAL A 198 0.01 -24.64 7.02
C VAL A 198 1.25 -25.08 6.25
N ALA A 199 2.35 -25.37 6.94
CA ALA A 199 3.59 -25.85 6.33
C ALA A 199 3.41 -27.16 5.55
N ALA A 200 2.37 -27.96 5.86
CA ALA A 200 2.02 -29.16 5.10
C ALA A 200 1.57 -28.85 3.66
N LEU A 201 1.15 -27.62 3.38
CA LEU A 201 0.77 -27.17 2.03
C LEU A 201 1.98 -26.66 1.24
N PHE A 202 3.10 -26.36 1.89
CA PHE A 202 4.26 -25.80 1.20
C PHE A 202 4.85 -26.81 0.21
N GLY A 203 5.18 -26.34 -0.99
CA GLY A 203 5.66 -27.17 -2.10
C GLY A 203 4.64 -28.16 -2.68
N SER A 204 3.36 -28.10 -2.29
CA SER A 204 2.34 -29.08 -2.74
C SER A 204 1.81 -28.86 -4.17
N GLN A 205 2.10 -27.72 -4.80
CA GLN A 205 1.62 -27.34 -6.13
C GLN A 205 2.76 -26.84 -7.04
N PRO A 206 3.86 -27.60 -7.20
CA PRO A 206 5.03 -27.13 -7.91
C PRO A 206 4.70 -26.81 -9.37
N GLY A 207 4.96 -25.57 -9.79
CA GLY A 207 4.78 -25.12 -11.17
C GLY A 207 3.32 -24.91 -11.60
N ARG A 208 2.33 -25.22 -10.75
CA ARG A 208 0.90 -25.07 -11.10
C ARG A 208 0.51 -23.59 -11.11
N GLY A 209 -0.42 -23.23 -11.99
CA GLY A 209 -1.11 -21.95 -11.91
C GLY A 209 -2.02 -21.88 -10.69
N VAL A 210 -1.99 -20.76 -9.97
CA VAL A 210 -2.86 -20.50 -8.82
C VAL A 210 -3.64 -19.21 -9.04
N PHE A 211 -4.94 -19.27 -8.82
CA PHE A 211 -5.80 -18.10 -8.80
C PHE A 211 -5.96 -17.65 -7.35
N VAL A 212 -5.60 -16.39 -7.08
CA VAL A 212 -5.88 -15.74 -5.81
C VAL A 212 -7.04 -14.78 -6.01
N ILE A 213 -8.15 -15.07 -5.35
CA ILE A 213 -9.43 -14.40 -5.56
C ILE A 213 -9.76 -13.54 -4.35
N ALA A 214 -9.64 -12.23 -4.52
CA ALA A 214 -10.02 -11.19 -3.57
C ALA A 214 -11.43 -10.65 -3.87
N THR A 215 -11.90 -9.66 -3.10
CA THR A 215 -13.31 -9.21 -3.07
C THR A 215 -13.52 -7.82 -3.66
N GLY A 216 -12.55 -7.29 -4.40
CA GLY A 216 -12.71 -6.02 -5.10
C GLY A 216 -13.85 -6.09 -6.14
N PRO A 217 -14.50 -4.96 -6.46
CA PRO A 217 -15.66 -4.95 -7.36
C PRO A 217 -15.42 -5.59 -8.74
N SER A 218 -14.19 -5.57 -9.27
CA SER A 218 -13.88 -6.19 -10.57
C SER A 218 -14.08 -7.71 -10.59
N LEU A 219 -14.16 -8.37 -9.42
CA LEU A 219 -14.51 -9.78 -9.33
C LEU A 219 -15.86 -10.08 -10.01
N GLU A 220 -16.82 -9.14 -9.98
CA GLU A 220 -18.14 -9.32 -10.61
C GLU A 220 -18.04 -9.61 -12.11
N LEU A 221 -17.01 -9.07 -12.79
CA LEU A 221 -16.76 -9.27 -14.22
C LEU A 221 -16.23 -10.67 -14.55
N HIS A 222 -15.84 -11.44 -13.53
CA HIS A 222 -15.15 -12.71 -13.71
C HIS A 222 -15.94 -13.93 -13.22
N PHE A 223 -17.13 -13.77 -12.62
CA PHE A 223 -17.89 -14.90 -12.07
C PHE A 223 -18.19 -15.99 -13.11
N GLU A 224 -18.72 -15.64 -14.29
CA GLU A 224 -19.01 -16.62 -15.34
C GLU A 224 -17.75 -17.36 -15.80
N ARG A 225 -16.64 -16.62 -15.98
CA ARG A 225 -15.35 -17.20 -16.40
C ARG A 225 -14.76 -18.12 -15.33
N LEU A 226 -14.80 -17.70 -14.07
CA LEU A 226 -14.33 -18.51 -12.93
C LEU A 226 -15.17 -19.78 -12.78
N GLN A 227 -16.49 -19.70 -12.98
CA GLN A 227 -17.37 -20.86 -12.97
C GLN A 227 -17.03 -21.84 -14.10
N ALA A 228 -16.82 -21.35 -15.32
CA ALA A 228 -16.43 -22.16 -16.47
C ALA A 228 -15.06 -22.85 -16.25
N ILE A 229 -14.07 -22.14 -15.70
CA ILE A 229 -12.77 -22.71 -15.37
C ILE A 229 -12.89 -23.74 -14.23
N ARG A 230 -13.73 -23.47 -13.23
CA ARG A 230 -13.91 -24.36 -12.08
C ARG A 230 -14.48 -25.72 -12.46
N ALA A 231 -15.24 -25.79 -13.55
CA ALA A 231 -15.83 -27.01 -14.10
C ALA A 231 -14.83 -27.86 -14.91
N GLN A 232 -13.65 -27.33 -15.25
CA GLN A 232 -12.63 -28.08 -15.98
C GLN A 232 -11.92 -29.09 -15.06
N ALA A 233 -11.56 -30.25 -15.62
CA ALA A 233 -10.82 -31.29 -14.91
C ALA A 233 -9.40 -30.84 -14.58
N GLU A 234 -8.71 -30.27 -15.57
CA GLU A 234 -7.41 -29.61 -15.40
C GLU A 234 -7.63 -28.11 -15.31
N ARG A 235 -7.34 -27.54 -14.14
CA ARG A 235 -7.51 -26.11 -13.88
C ARG A 235 -6.50 -25.61 -12.84
N PRO A 236 -6.30 -24.29 -12.74
CA PRO A 236 -5.60 -23.65 -11.64
C PRO A 236 -6.22 -23.98 -10.28
N LEU A 237 -5.41 -23.97 -9.22
CA LEU A 237 -5.89 -24.01 -7.84
C LEU A 237 -6.57 -22.69 -7.50
N PHE A 238 -7.73 -22.72 -6.85
CA PHE A 238 -8.45 -21.52 -6.43
C PHE A 238 -8.23 -21.29 -4.93
N ILE A 239 -7.50 -20.23 -4.60
CA ILE A 239 -7.37 -19.70 -3.25
C ILE A 239 -8.20 -18.43 -3.18
N CYS A 240 -9.19 -18.35 -2.29
CA CYS A 240 -9.92 -17.09 -2.08
C CYS A 240 -9.66 -16.52 -0.69
N VAL A 241 -9.77 -15.19 -0.59
CA VAL A 241 -9.83 -14.51 0.70
C VAL A 241 -11.22 -14.71 1.32
N ASP A 242 -11.32 -14.51 2.62
CA ASP A 242 -12.53 -14.69 3.42
C ASP A 242 -13.78 -13.97 2.86
N THR A 243 -13.66 -12.69 2.52
CA THR A 243 -14.78 -11.86 2.06
C THR A 243 -15.24 -12.20 0.63
N ALA A 244 -14.41 -12.90 -0.16
CA ALA A 244 -14.75 -13.34 -1.51
C ALA A 244 -15.51 -14.67 -1.50
N TYR A 245 -15.41 -15.42 -0.41
CA TYR A 245 -15.97 -16.76 -0.31
C TYR A 245 -17.49 -16.80 -0.52
N ARG A 246 -18.26 -15.98 0.21
CA ARG A 246 -19.71 -15.93 0.04
C ARG A 246 -20.12 -15.50 -1.38
N PRO A 247 -19.62 -14.39 -1.95
CA PRO A 247 -19.91 -14.03 -3.34
C PRO A 247 -19.61 -15.15 -4.35
N LEU A 248 -18.51 -15.89 -4.18
CA LEU A 248 -18.19 -17.04 -5.03
C LEU A 248 -19.23 -18.16 -4.90
N LEU A 249 -19.62 -18.52 -3.68
CA LEU A 249 -20.65 -19.54 -3.44
C LEU A 249 -22.00 -19.16 -4.04
N ASP A 250 -22.41 -17.90 -3.91
CA ASP A 250 -23.67 -17.38 -4.46
C ASP A 250 -23.72 -17.52 -6.00
N HIS A 251 -22.55 -17.59 -6.66
CA HIS A 251 -22.40 -17.84 -8.10
C HIS A 251 -22.02 -19.30 -8.44
N GLY A 252 -22.13 -20.22 -7.47
CA GLY A 252 -21.84 -21.65 -7.67
C GLY A 252 -20.35 -21.97 -7.86
N ILE A 253 -19.45 -21.06 -7.48
CA ILE A 253 -17.99 -21.23 -7.58
C ILE A 253 -17.46 -21.69 -6.22
N ARG A 254 -16.90 -22.89 -6.16
CA ARG A 254 -16.30 -23.44 -4.94
C ARG A 254 -14.78 -23.28 -4.97
N PRO A 255 -14.15 -22.52 -4.06
CA PRO A 255 -12.68 -22.47 -3.98
C PRO A 255 -12.12 -23.81 -3.49
N ASP A 256 -10.81 -24.02 -3.66
CA ASP A 256 -10.08 -25.14 -3.07
C ASP A 256 -9.60 -24.79 -1.65
N ILE A 257 -9.12 -23.54 -1.49
CA ILE A 257 -8.60 -23.02 -0.22
C ILE A 257 -9.26 -21.68 0.07
N VAL A 258 -9.64 -21.48 1.33
CA VAL A 258 -10.05 -20.18 1.89
C VAL A 258 -8.99 -19.73 2.88
N VAL A 259 -8.56 -18.47 2.76
CA VAL A 259 -7.63 -17.85 3.72
C VAL A 259 -8.38 -16.82 4.55
N THR A 260 -8.21 -16.86 5.87
CA THR A 260 -8.85 -15.92 6.80
C THR A 260 -7.87 -15.52 7.91
N ILE A 261 -7.74 -14.21 8.15
CA ILE A 261 -6.91 -13.67 9.23
C ILE A 261 -7.62 -12.63 10.10
N ASP A 262 -8.81 -12.20 9.68
CA ASP A 262 -9.51 -11.08 10.30
C ASP A 262 -10.39 -11.56 11.47
N GLN A 263 -10.17 -10.94 12.63
CA GLN A 263 -10.89 -11.18 13.87
C GLN A 263 -12.37 -10.76 13.82
N ARG A 264 -12.77 -9.95 12.83
CA ARG A 264 -14.15 -9.46 12.63
C ARG A 264 -14.97 -10.34 11.67
N ILE A 265 -14.36 -11.36 11.09
CA ILE A 265 -15.06 -12.31 10.22
C ILE A 265 -15.98 -13.21 11.05
N SER A 266 -17.12 -13.53 10.48
CA SER A 266 -18.20 -14.30 11.11
C SER A 266 -18.92 -15.14 10.06
N ALA A 267 -19.91 -15.94 10.48
CA ALA A 267 -20.71 -16.77 9.57
C ALA A 267 -21.41 -15.99 8.44
N ARG A 268 -21.59 -14.66 8.59
CA ARG A 268 -22.09 -13.79 7.51
C ARG A 268 -21.16 -13.78 6.29
N HIS A 269 -19.86 -13.81 6.55
CA HIS A 269 -18.79 -13.70 5.55
C HIS A 269 -18.31 -15.08 5.12
N LEU A 270 -18.14 -15.98 6.09
CA LEU A 270 -17.66 -17.35 5.92
C LEU A 270 -18.71 -18.36 6.41
N PRO A 271 -19.80 -18.61 5.64
CA PRO A 271 -20.77 -19.63 5.99
C PRO A 271 -20.11 -21.03 6.00
N ALA A 272 -20.22 -21.72 7.14
CA ALA A 272 -19.53 -22.97 7.36
C ALA A 272 -20.22 -24.22 6.75
N ALA A 273 -21.41 -24.05 6.17
CA ALA A 273 -22.16 -25.14 5.56
C ALA A 273 -21.50 -25.65 4.26
N ASN A 274 -21.50 -26.98 4.06
CA ASN A 274 -20.98 -27.63 2.85
C ASN A 274 -19.51 -27.32 2.55
N THR A 275 -18.69 -27.22 3.60
CA THR A 275 -17.25 -26.88 3.54
C THR A 275 -16.32 -28.10 3.56
N ALA A 276 -16.86 -29.32 3.64
CA ALA A 276 -16.06 -30.55 3.81
C ALA A 276 -14.94 -30.77 2.77
N ALA A 277 -15.10 -30.24 1.54
CA ALA A 277 -14.12 -30.33 0.47
C ALA A 277 -13.25 -29.07 0.29
N ILE A 278 -13.32 -28.13 1.22
CA ILE A 278 -12.64 -26.83 1.15
C ILE A 278 -11.67 -26.72 2.33
N THR A 279 -10.40 -26.50 2.02
CA THR A 279 -9.38 -26.28 3.04
C THR A 279 -9.47 -24.86 3.59
N LEU A 280 -9.45 -24.71 4.91
CA LEU A 280 -9.32 -23.42 5.58
C LEU A 280 -7.88 -23.23 6.05
N VAL A 281 -7.26 -22.13 5.63
CA VAL A 281 -6.00 -21.64 6.21
C VAL A 281 -6.33 -20.42 7.06
N TYR A 282 -5.97 -20.45 8.34
CA TYR A 282 -6.35 -19.41 9.29
C TYR A 282 -5.21 -18.97 10.21
N MET A 283 -5.35 -17.76 10.77
CA MET A 283 -4.55 -17.30 11.91
C MET A 283 -5.42 -17.22 13.17
N PRO A 284 -4.87 -17.46 14.38
CA PRO A 284 -5.68 -17.74 15.58
C PRO A 284 -6.40 -16.55 16.20
N MET A 285 -6.35 -15.37 15.58
CA MET A 285 -7.19 -14.23 15.93
C MET A 285 -8.63 -14.35 15.39
N VAL A 286 -8.86 -15.26 14.46
CA VAL A 286 -10.21 -15.58 13.93
C VAL A 286 -11.10 -16.13 15.04
N ASP A 287 -12.41 -15.89 14.95
CA ASP A 287 -13.39 -16.38 15.92
C ASP A 287 -13.32 -17.93 16.07
N PRO A 288 -12.98 -18.47 17.26
CA PRO A 288 -12.92 -19.90 17.51
C PRO A 288 -14.23 -20.63 17.21
N GLN A 289 -15.39 -19.97 17.34
CA GLN A 289 -16.66 -20.62 17.02
C GLN A 289 -16.78 -20.85 15.51
N MET A 290 -16.43 -19.85 14.70
CA MET A 290 -16.40 -19.99 13.25
C MET A 290 -15.44 -21.12 12.82
N LEU A 291 -14.27 -21.22 13.45
CA LEU A 291 -13.32 -22.29 13.19
C LEU A 291 -13.93 -23.67 13.50
N LYS A 292 -14.59 -23.82 14.65
CA LYS A 292 -15.26 -25.07 15.05
C LYS A 292 -16.35 -25.50 14.06
N ASP A 293 -17.09 -24.54 13.52
CA ASP A 293 -18.19 -24.81 12.60
C ASP A 293 -17.70 -25.25 11.21
N TRP A 294 -16.44 -24.95 10.86
CA TRP A 294 -15.83 -25.36 9.59
C TRP A 294 -15.66 -26.88 9.51
N GLN A 295 -16.19 -27.49 8.45
CA GLN A 295 -16.27 -28.94 8.29
C GLN A 295 -15.10 -29.54 7.51
N GLY A 296 -14.41 -28.72 6.70
CA GLY A 296 -13.25 -29.14 5.91
C GLY A 296 -11.94 -29.15 6.71
N PRO A 297 -10.82 -29.55 6.07
CA PRO A 297 -9.51 -29.50 6.70
C PRO A 297 -9.13 -28.08 7.13
N ARG A 298 -8.59 -27.93 8.33
CA ARG A 298 -8.10 -26.64 8.85
C ARG A 298 -6.58 -26.70 9.02
N HIS A 299 -5.90 -25.65 8.56
CA HIS A 299 -4.46 -25.45 8.74
C HIS A 299 -4.19 -24.10 9.38
N ALA A 300 -3.51 -24.12 10.52
CA ALA A 300 -3.11 -22.93 11.24
C ALA A 300 -1.79 -22.37 10.70
N ALA A 301 -1.73 -21.04 10.61
CA ALA A 301 -0.55 -20.26 10.28
C ALA A 301 -0.33 -19.15 11.31
N TYR A 302 0.87 -18.58 11.31
CA TYR A 302 1.16 -17.32 12.00
C TYR A 302 1.70 -16.28 11.04
N SER A 303 1.71 -15.01 11.46
CA SER A 303 2.52 -13.98 10.81
C SER A 303 3.71 -13.61 11.68
N ALA A 304 4.59 -12.77 11.13
CA ALA A 304 5.72 -12.21 11.87
C ALA A 304 5.29 -11.31 13.05
N SER A 305 4.01 -10.96 13.18
CA SER A 305 3.49 -10.05 14.20
C SER A 305 3.89 -10.47 15.63
N PRO A 306 4.26 -9.50 16.50
CA PRO A 306 4.56 -9.75 17.91
C PRO A 306 3.43 -10.45 18.67
N ILE A 307 2.17 -10.24 18.28
CA ILE A 307 1.01 -10.87 18.93
C ILE A 307 1.10 -12.41 18.94
N TYR A 308 1.75 -12.99 17.92
CA TYR A 308 1.91 -14.43 17.80
C TYR A 308 3.23 -14.95 18.38
N GLN A 309 4.10 -14.09 18.96
CA GLN A 309 5.44 -14.48 19.39
C GLN A 309 5.40 -15.61 20.44
N THR A 310 4.62 -15.42 21.51
CA THR A 310 4.52 -16.40 22.60
C THR A 310 3.94 -17.73 22.11
N ILE A 311 2.86 -17.68 21.32
CA ILE A 311 2.18 -18.90 20.86
C ILE A 311 3.01 -19.66 19.83
N ARG A 312 3.79 -18.97 18.96
CA ARG A 312 4.76 -19.60 18.05
C ARG A 312 5.82 -20.42 18.77
N GLN A 313 6.28 -19.94 19.92
CA GLN A 313 7.27 -20.67 20.73
C GLN A 313 6.66 -21.92 21.39
N GLN A 314 5.39 -21.85 21.79
CA GLN A 314 4.69 -22.96 22.44
C GLN A 314 4.20 -24.02 21.45
N LEU A 315 3.69 -23.58 20.29
CA LEU A 315 3.12 -24.41 19.24
C LEU A 315 3.66 -23.94 17.89
N PRO A 316 4.83 -24.43 17.45
CA PRO A 316 5.39 -24.06 16.15
C PRO A 316 4.47 -24.45 15.00
N ARG A 317 4.30 -23.53 14.05
CA ARG A 317 3.59 -23.69 12.78
C ARG A 317 4.30 -22.89 11.68
N GLY A 318 3.97 -23.17 10.43
CA GLY A 318 4.38 -22.37 9.30
C GLY A 318 3.90 -20.92 9.40
N GLU A 319 4.72 -20.02 8.86
CA GLU A 319 4.41 -18.59 8.82
C GLU A 319 3.96 -18.17 7.43
N LEU A 320 3.04 -17.21 7.37
CA LEU A 320 2.62 -16.50 6.17
C LEU A 320 2.85 -15.00 6.30
N TYR A 321 3.26 -14.36 5.22
CA TYR A 321 3.42 -12.91 5.13
C TYR A 321 2.07 -12.20 5.22
N VAL A 322 2.01 -11.14 6.03
CA VAL A 322 0.81 -10.32 6.23
C VAL A 322 1.19 -8.85 6.14
N GLY A 323 0.63 -8.16 5.14
CA GLY A 323 0.75 -6.72 4.92
C GLY A 323 -0.54 -5.94 5.25
N GLY A 324 -1.34 -6.43 6.20
CA GLY A 324 -2.57 -5.77 6.67
C GLY A 324 -3.88 -6.19 5.97
N SER A 325 -3.81 -6.95 4.88
CA SER A 325 -4.98 -7.54 4.20
C SER A 325 -4.82 -9.04 3.98
N VAL A 326 -5.94 -9.78 3.95
CA VAL A 326 -6.03 -11.23 3.75
C VAL A 326 -5.47 -11.66 2.38
N ILE A 327 -5.41 -10.75 1.40
CA ILE A 327 -4.79 -11.04 0.11
C ILE A 327 -3.29 -11.37 0.24
N HIS A 328 -2.57 -10.75 1.19
CA HIS A 328 -1.13 -10.99 1.37
C HIS A 328 -0.81 -12.42 1.78
N PRO A 329 -1.40 -13.00 2.85
CA PRO A 329 -1.16 -14.40 3.19
C PRO A 329 -1.72 -15.36 2.13
N ALA A 330 -2.76 -14.99 1.38
CA ALA A 330 -3.26 -15.81 0.28
C ALA A 330 -2.27 -15.89 -0.89
N VAL A 331 -1.65 -14.76 -1.25
CA VAL A 331 -0.59 -14.70 -2.26
C VAL A 331 0.66 -15.41 -1.76
N ASP A 332 1.08 -15.18 -0.52
CA ASP A 332 2.26 -15.86 0.05
C ASP A 332 2.07 -17.36 0.17
N LEU A 333 0.86 -17.81 0.54
CA LEU A 333 0.51 -19.23 0.50
C LEU A 333 0.68 -19.79 -0.91
N ALA A 334 0.14 -19.14 -1.94
CA ALA A 334 0.30 -19.59 -3.33
C ALA A 334 1.78 -19.71 -3.74
N VAL A 335 2.61 -18.73 -3.38
CA VAL A 335 4.06 -18.77 -3.62
C VAL A 335 4.70 -19.95 -2.89
N LYS A 336 4.45 -20.10 -1.59
CA LYS A 336 5.03 -21.18 -0.76
C LYS A 336 4.54 -22.57 -1.13
N MET A 337 3.33 -22.69 -1.72
CA MET A 337 2.85 -23.92 -2.34
C MET A 337 3.64 -24.30 -3.60
N GLY A 338 4.48 -23.41 -4.14
CA GLY A 338 5.35 -23.67 -5.28
C GLY A 338 4.79 -23.18 -6.63
N ALA A 339 3.81 -22.27 -6.62
CA ALA A 339 3.23 -21.75 -7.85
C ALA A 339 4.27 -20.99 -8.70
N ALA A 340 4.33 -21.29 -10.00
CA ALA A 340 5.13 -20.51 -10.96
C ALA A 340 4.35 -19.32 -11.55
N GLN A 341 3.03 -19.35 -11.42
CA GLN A 341 2.13 -18.32 -11.94
C GLN A 341 0.99 -18.09 -10.95
N ILE A 342 0.77 -16.83 -10.61
CA ILE A 342 -0.33 -16.37 -9.75
C ILE A 342 -1.16 -15.36 -10.52
N THR A 343 -2.46 -15.61 -10.63
CA THR A 343 -3.42 -14.69 -11.26
C THR A 343 -4.35 -14.11 -10.20
N LEU A 344 -4.36 -12.79 -10.08
CA LEU A 344 -5.13 -12.04 -9.08
C LEU A 344 -6.48 -11.62 -9.67
N PHE A 345 -7.56 -11.96 -8.97
CA PHE A 345 -8.93 -11.53 -9.28
C PHE A 345 -9.45 -10.65 -8.14
N GLY A 346 -10.19 -9.57 -8.46
CA GLY A 346 -10.75 -8.69 -7.43
C GLY A 346 -9.71 -7.99 -6.55
N ALA A 347 -8.46 -7.87 -7.00
CA ALA A 347 -7.39 -7.19 -6.28
C ALA A 347 -7.37 -5.69 -6.61
N ASP A 348 -8.49 -5.00 -6.39
CA ASP A 348 -8.69 -3.65 -6.95
C ASP A 348 -7.97 -2.54 -6.18
N PHE A 349 -7.84 -2.63 -4.85
CA PHE A 349 -7.25 -1.58 -4.00
C PHE A 349 -7.76 -0.15 -4.28
N ALA A 350 -8.97 -0.05 -4.82
CA ALA A 350 -9.63 1.15 -5.30
C ALA A 350 -11.13 0.87 -5.41
N PHE A 351 -11.89 1.86 -5.88
CA PHE A 351 -13.35 1.78 -5.96
C PHE A 351 -13.88 1.85 -7.41
N PRO A 352 -13.58 0.85 -8.27
CA PRO A 352 -14.10 0.83 -9.63
C PRO A 352 -15.63 0.79 -9.64
N GLY A 353 -16.23 1.64 -10.48
CA GLY A 353 -17.68 1.79 -10.58
C GLY A 353 -18.33 2.35 -9.31
N ASP A 354 -17.59 3.07 -8.46
CA ASP A 354 -18.06 3.59 -7.16
C ASP A 354 -18.64 2.46 -6.27
N LYS A 355 -18.05 1.26 -6.33
CA LYS A 355 -18.34 0.12 -5.45
C LYS A 355 -17.16 -0.17 -4.54
N THR A 356 -17.44 -0.65 -3.32
CA THR A 356 -16.38 -1.03 -2.37
C THR A 356 -15.94 -2.48 -2.53
N HIS A 357 -16.89 -3.40 -2.68
CA HIS A 357 -16.63 -4.84 -2.76
C HIS A 357 -17.66 -5.54 -3.64
N ALA A 358 -17.26 -6.64 -4.29
CA ALA A 358 -18.16 -7.48 -5.09
C ALA A 358 -19.11 -8.29 -4.20
N GLY A 359 -20.41 -8.22 -4.47
CA GLY A 359 -21.42 -8.99 -3.73
C GLY A 359 -21.76 -8.46 -2.33
N TRP A 360 -21.31 -7.25 -1.97
CA TRP A 360 -21.58 -6.59 -0.69
C TRP A 360 -22.10 -5.17 -0.89
N GLY A 361 -22.93 -4.68 0.05
CA GLY A 361 -23.40 -3.29 0.05
C GLY A 361 -22.32 -2.31 0.50
N ASP A 362 -22.47 -1.03 0.14
CA ASP A 362 -21.56 0.02 0.65
C ASP A 362 -21.60 0.09 2.18
N GLY A 363 -20.43 0.13 2.82
CA GLY A 363 -20.28 0.09 4.27
C GLY A 363 -20.35 -1.30 4.93
N ASP A 364 -20.63 -2.38 4.19
CA ASP A 364 -20.79 -3.71 4.80
C ASP A 364 -19.49 -4.31 5.35
N LEU A 365 -18.36 -4.03 4.68
CA LEU A 365 -17.04 -4.61 4.99
C LEU A 365 -16.03 -3.56 5.45
N GLY A 366 -16.46 -2.32 5.71
CA GLY A 366 -15.56 -1.22 6.03
C GLY A 366 -16.23 0.14 5.94
N PRO A 367 -15.45 1.24 5.93
CA PRO A 367 -16.01 2.58 5.78
C PRO A 367 -16.70 2.76 4.41
N GLN A 368 -17.69 3.65 4.40
CA GLN A 368 -18.46 3.98 3.20
C GLN A 368 -17.62 4.72 2.16
N LEU A 369 -17.98 4.54 0.88
CA LEU A 369 -17.31 5.20 -0.25
C LEU A 369 -17.21 6.72 -0.10
N ILE A 370 -18.22 7.36 0.50
CA ILE A 370 -18.27 8.82 0.67
C ILE A 370 -17.09 9.38 1.51
N ALA A 371 -16.43 8.52 2.29
CA ALA A 371 -15.24 8.89 3.05
C ALA A 371 -13.94 8.84 2.23
N ALA A 372 -13.97 8.30 1.00
CA ALA A 372 -12.81 8.15 0.13
C ALA A 372 -12.34 9.50 -0.42
N LYS A 373 -11.21 10.00 0.12
CA LYS A 373 -10.57 11.24 -0.30
C LYS A 373 -9.23 11.04 -1.01
N HIS A 374 -8.76 9.80 -1.11
CA HIS A 374 -7.47 9.46 -1.69
C HIS A 374 -7.64 8.92 -3.10
N TRP A 375 -6.52 8.84 -3.83
CA TRP A 375 -6.48 8.33 -5.19
C TRP A 375 -5.20 7.54 -5.46
N VAL A 376 -5.30 6.62 -6.42
CA VAL A 376 -4.20 5.88 -7.04
C VAL A 376 -4.40 5.90 -8.56
N LEU A 377 -3.40 5.46 -9.32
CA LEU A 377 -3.56 5.26 -10.76
C LEU A 377 -4.16 3.88 -11.01
N ASP A 378 -5.14 3.80 -11.89
CA ASP A 378 -5.70 2.54 -12.36
C ASP A 378 -4.83 1.88 -13.45
N GLY A 379 -5.27 0.74 -13.95
CA GLY A 379 -4.60 0.01 -15.04
C GLY A 379 -4.60 0.73 -16.40
N HIS A 380 -5.31 1.84 -16.53
CA HIS A 380 -5.31 2.74 -17.69
C HIS A 380 -4.47 4.01 -17.47
N GLY A 381 -3.89 4.19 -16.28
CA GLY A 381 -3.13 5.38 -15.91
C GLY A 381 -4.01 6.57 -15.49
N GLN A 382 -5.28 6.33 -15.19
CA GLN A 382 -6.23 7.36 -14.74
C GLN A 382 -6.33 7.36 -13.22
N ARG A 383 -6.59 8.53 -12.63
CA ARG A 383 -6.83 8.63 -11.18
C ARG A 383 -8.15 7.97 -10.81
N ILE A 384 -8.10 7.00 -9.91
CA ILE A 384 -9.27 6.35 -9.31
C ILE A 384 -9.31 6.56 -7.80
N LYS A 385 -10.52 6.73 -7.24
CA LYS A 385 -10.71 6.88 -5.79
C LYS A 385 -10.26 5.63 -5.06
N THR A 386 -9.63 5.85 -3.91
CA THR A 386 -9.24 4.81 -2.96
C THR A 386 -9.27 5.35 -1.53
N GLN A 387 -8.88 4.52 -0.58
CA GLN A 387 -8.75 4.83 0.84
C GLN A 387 -7.35 4.50 1.37
N LEU A 388 -7.06 4.99 2.57
CA LEU A 388 -5.71 5.00 3.12
C LEU A 388 -5.15 3.58 3.35
N ASN A 389 -5.97 2.70 3.92
CA ASN A 389 -5.60 1.30 4.13
C ASN A 389 -5.40 0.55 2.81
N PHE A 390 -6.22 0.79 1.79
CA PHE A 390 -6.04 0.18 0.46
C PHE A 390 -4.72 0.58 -0.20
N ARG A 391 -4.28 1.84 -0.05
CA ARG A 391 -2.94 2.27 -0.50
C ARG A 391 -1.83 1.50 0.21
N SER A 392 -1.98 1.29 1.52
CA SER A 392 -1.00 0.53 2.31
C SER A 392 -0.96 -0.93 1.86
N TYR A 393 -2.13 -1.56 1.65
CA TYR A 393 -2.21 -2.93 1.15
C TYR A 393 -1.63 -3.08 -0.26
N LEU A 394 -1.86 -2.11 -1.13
CA LEU A 394 -1.24 -2.08 -2.46
C LEU A 394 0.29 -2.05 -2.34
N CYS A 395 0.84 -1.12 -1.52
CA CYS A 395 2.28 -0.99 -1.32
C CYS A 395 2.92 -2.29 -0.80
N GLU A 396 2.29 -2.92 0.19
CA GLU A 396 2.79 -4.18 0.77
C GLU A 396 2.73 -5.33 -0.24
N LEU A 397 1.67 -5.44 -1.03
CA LEU A 397 1.60 -6.44 -2.10
C LEU A 397 2.67 -6.22 -3.17
N GLU A 398 2.91 -4.98 -3.60
CA GLU A 398 3.95 -4.65 -4.58
C GLU A 398 5.36 -4.99 -4.06
N ARG A 399 5.65 -4.66 -2.79
CA ARG A 399 6.90 -5.03 -2.12
C ARG A 399 7.07 -6.55 -2.09
N TYR A 400 6.01 -7.27 -1.74
CA TYR A 400 6.01 -8.72 -1.73
C TYR A 400 6.28 -9.29 -3.13
N ILE A 401 5.60 -8.80 -4.18
CA ILE A 401 5.81 -9.23 -5.56
C ILE A 401 7.25 -8.98 -6.02
N ALA A 402 7.81 -7.80 -5.73
CA ALA A 402 9.19 -7.47 -6.07
C ALA A 402 10.22 -8.41 -5.42
N GLY A 403 9.92 -8.94 -4.23
CA GLY A 403 10.74 -9.94 -3.54
C GLY A 403 10.67 -11.36 -4.13
N HIS A 404 9.80 -11.61 -5.10
CA HIS A 404 9.57 -12.94 -5.69
C HIS A 404 9.69 -12.94 -7.23
N PRO A 405 10.85 -12.54 -7.80
CA PRO A 405 11.04 -12.42 -9.25
C PRO A 405 10.91 -13.75 -10.02
N GLN A 406 10.98 -14.88 -9.33
CA GLN A 406 10.79 -16.22 -9.89
C GLN A 406 9.32 -16.57 -10.18
N VAL A 407 8.36 -15.80 -9.65
CA VAL A 407 6.92 -16.04 -9.83
C VAL A 407 6.34 -15.00 -10.79
N ARG A 408 5.52 -15.45 -11.75
CA ARG A 408 4.80 -14.53 -12.64
C ARG A 408 3.46 -14.13 -12.03
N PHE A 409 3.27 -12.84 -11.80
CA PHE A 409 2.03 -12.29 -11.28
C PHE A 409 1.20 -11.64 -12.40
N TYR A 410 -0.08 -12.02 -12.47
CA TYR A 410 -1.04 -11.46 -13.39
C TYR A 410 -2.15 -10.73 -12.66
N ASN A 411 -2.54 -9.56 -13.16
CA ASN A 411 -3.74 -8.83 -12.75
C ASN A 411 -4.84 -9.01 -13.81
N THR A 412 -6.09 -9.22 -13.41
CA THR A 412 -7.23 -9.38 -14.33
C THR A 412 -8.11 -8.13 -14.45
N SER A 413 -7.80 -7.04 -13.74
CA SER A 413 -8.61 -5.81 -13.78
C SER A 413 -7.75 -4.60 -14.12
N ARG A 414 -8.10 -3.88 -15.18
CA ARG A 414 -7.56 -2.54 -15.48
C ARG A 414 -8.34 -1.43 -14.79
N ALA A 415 -9.55 -1.71 -14.32
CA ALA A 415 -10.39 -0.76 -13.60
C ALA A 415 -9.95 -0.55 -12.14
N GLY A 416 -9.24 -1.52 -11.55
CA GLY A 416 -8.61 -1.39 -10.24
C GLY A 416 -7.27 -0.64 -10.30
N ALA A 417 -6.66 -0.43 -9.14
CA ALA A 417 -5.33 0.14 -9.03
C ALA A 417 -4.31 -0.65 -9.87
N MET A 418 -3.39 0.07 -10.51
CA MET A 418 -2.19 -0.53 -11.10
C MET A 418 -1.36 -1.17 -9.97
N ILE A 419 -1.03 -2.45 -10.13
CA ILE A 419 -0.20 -3.20 -9.18
C ILE A 419 1.19 -3.38 -9.79
N ALA A 420 2.18 -2.66 -9.27
CA ALA A 420 3.56 -2.78 -9.74
C ALA A 420 4.09 -4.22 -9.59
N GLY A 421 4.83 -4.69 -10.60
CA GLY A 421 5.35 -6.06 -10.66
C GLY A 421 4.37 -7.09 -11.24
N THR A 422 3.13 -6.70 -11.55
CA THR A 422 2.18 -7.54 -12.29
C THR A 422 2.17 -7.23 -13.79
N THR A 423 1.65 -8.16 -14.59
CA THR A 423 1.24 -7.91 -15.98
C THR A 423 -0.25 -8.19 -16.12
N PHE A 424 -0.95 -7.51 -17.03
CA PHE A 424 -2.36 -7.85 -17.28
C PHE A 424 -2.47 -9.21 -17.96
N HIS A 425 -3.35 -10.07 -17.46
CA HIS A 425 -3.55 -11.39 -18.04
C HIS A 425 -4.04 -11.26 -19.49
N PRO A 426 -3.37 -11.87 -20.49
CA PRO A 426 -3.60 -11.58 -21.90
C PRO A 426 -5.02 -11.93 -22.40
N GLU A 427 -5.66 -12.92 -21.78
CA GLU A 427 -6.97 -13.43 -22.19
C GLU A 427 -8.11 -13.15 -21.20
N ILE A 428 -7.77 -12.80 -19.95
CA ILE A 428 -8.75 -12.71 -18.86
C ILE A 428 -8.91 -11.28 -18.39
N ALA A 429 -7.91 -10.43 -18.61
CA ALA A 429 -7.97 -9.06 -18.11
C ALA A 429 -9.04 -8.24 -18.83
N VAL A 430 -9.80 -7.50 -18.03
CA VAL A 430 -10.87 -6.58 -18.47
C VAL A 430 -10.56 -5.15 -18.11
#